data_AF-A0A1S2F7G1-F1
#
_entry.id   AF-A0A1S2F7G1-F1
#
_cell.length_a   1.000
_cell.length_b   1.000
_cell.length_c   1.000
_cell.angle_alpha   90.00
_cell.angle_beta   90.00
_cell.angle_gamma   90.00
#
_symmetry.space_group_name_H-M   'P 1'
#
loop_
_entity.id
_entity.type
_entity.pdbx_description
1 polymer ?
#
loop_
_entity_poly.entity_id
_entity_poly.type
_entity_poly.pdbx_seq_one_letter_code
_entity_poly.pdbx_strand_id
1 'polypeptide(L)'
;MTKLASSILEMIRMMIIMMIFVMVLGNIEHQILKSWIPWNGLYWLFLFAGNVLWFLVLYRNRLQFSGWYRSAATQHKLSRNTTRIVMAMGMVLIGSPIMITWFIEIVLIHWS
;
A
#
# COMPACT_ATOMS: atom_id res chain seq x y z
N MET A 1 -18.84 -8.19 26.87
CA MET A 1 -19.27 -8.81 25.60
C MET A 1 -19.33 -7.82 24.43
N THR A 2 -19.94 -6.64 24.56
CA THR A 2 -20.14 -5.68 23.44
C THR A 2 -18.85 -5.06 22.86
N LYS A 3 -17.85 -4.76 23.71
CA LYS A 3 -16.55 -4.19 23.25
C LYS A 3 -15.72 -5.15 22.38
N LEU A 4 -15.77 -6.46 22.67
CA LEU A 4 -15.06 -7.48 21.90
C LEU A 4 -15.72 -7.67 20.52
N ALA A 5 -17.05 -7.79 20.48
CA ALA A 5 -17.79 -7.89 19.23
C ALA A 5 -17.53 -6.68 18.31
N SER A 6 -17.53 -5.46 18.88
CA SER A 6 -17.22 -4.25 18.13
C SER A 6 -15.77 -4.22 17.60
N SER A 7 -14.80 -4.72 18.37
CA SER A 7 -13.40 -4.82 17.92
C SER A 7 -13.23 -5.82 16.77
N ILE A 8 -13.89 -6.97 16.85
CA ILE A 8 -13.84 -8.00 15.79
C ILE A 8 -14.46 -7.45 14.50
N LEU A 9 -15.58 -6.74 14.59
CA LEU A 9 -16.24 -6.12 13.44
C LEU A 9 -15.36 -5.05 12.78
N GLU A 10 -14.60 -4.31 13.57
CA GLU A 10 -13.63 -3.32 13.08
C GLU A 10 -12.45 -3.97 12.35
N MET A 11 -11.95 -5.11 12.85
CA MET A 11 -10.92 -5.90 12.17
C MET A 11 -11.43 -6.45 10.83
N ILE A 12 -12.64 -7.01 10.80
CA ILE A 12 -13.26 -7.50 9.55
C ILE A 12 -13.41 -6.35 8.56
N ARG A 13 -13.87 -5.19 9.01
CA ARG A 13 -13.99 -3.97 8.17
C ARG A 13 -12.65 -3.57 7.58
N MET A 14 -11.58 -3.57 8.39
CA MET A 14 -10.23 -3.29 7.91
C MET A 14 -9.79 -4.29 6.83
N MET A 15 -9.99 -5.59 7.07
CA MET A 15 -9.60 -6.64 6.13
C MET A 15 -10.33 -6.53 4.78
N ILE A 16 -11.64 -6.31 4.81
CA ILE A 16 -12.46 -6.17 3.58
C ILE A 16 -12.00 -4.96 2.77
N ILE A 17 -11.85 -3.80 3.41
CA ILE A 17 -11.44 -2.58 2.70
C ILE A 17 -10.01 -2.73 2.17
N MET A 18 -9.10 -3.34 2.93
CA MET A 18 -7.73 -3.61 2.47
C MET A 18 -7.73 -4.49 1.23
N MET A 19 -8.52 -5.57 1.23
CA MET A 19 -8.61 -6.50 0.11
C MET A 19 -9.12 -5.79 -1.15
N ILE A 20 -10.18 -4.99 -1.04
CA ILE A 20 -10.70 -4.19 -2.15
C ILE A 20 -9.67 -3.16 -2.63
N PHE A 21 -9.02 -2.46 -1.71
CA PHE A 21 -8.06 -1.41 -2.03
C PHE A 21 -6.84 -1.94 -2.79
N VAL A 22 -6.22 -3.01 -2.28
CA VAL A 22 -5.06 -3.66 -2.92
C VAL A 22 -5.45 -4.31 -4.24
N MET A 23 -6.64 -4.92 -4.33
CA MET A 23 -7.12 -5.49 -5.58
C MET A 23 -7.32 -4.43 -6.66
N VAL A 24 -7.97 -3.31 -6.33
CA VAL A 24 -8.26 -2.24 -7.30
C VAL A 24 -6.97 -1.54 -7.71
N LEU A 25 -6.17 -1.05 -6.77
CA LEU A 25 -4.93 -0.34 -7.10
C LEU A 25 -3.90 -1.27 -7.75
N GLY A 26 -3.70 -2.48 -7.22
CA GLY A 26 -2.74 -3.43 -7.78
C GLY A 26 -3.06 -3.81 -9.22
N ASN A 27 -4.34 -3.92 -9.60
CA ASN A 27 -4.73 -4.13 -11.00
C ASN A 27 -4.43 -2.90 -11.87
N ILE A 28 -4.75 -1.70 -11.39
CA ILE A 28 -4.48 -0.45 -12.13
C ILE A 28 -2.97 -0.31 -12.38
N GLU A 29 -2.16 -0.47 -11.32
CA GLU A 29 -0.71 -0.39 -11.39
C GLU A 29 -0.12 -1.46 -12.32
N HIS A 30 -0.58 -2.71 -12.20
CA HIS A 30 -0.13 -3.79 -13.08
C HIS A 30 -0.39 -3.48 -14.55
N GLN A 31 -1.58 -2.97 -14.89
CA GLN A 31 -1.93 -2.63 -16.27
C GLN A 31 -1.08 -1.49 -16.83
N ILE A 32 -0.77 -0.48 -16.01
CA ILE A 32 0.12 0.63 -16.41
C ILE A 32 1.56 0.13 -16.62
N LEU A 33 2.09 -0.62 -15.65
CA LEU A 33 3.49 -1.07 -15.65
C LEU A 33 3.76 -2.14 -16.71
N LYS A 34 2.82 -3.05 -16.96
CA LYS A 34 2.97 -4.10 -17.97
C LYS A 34 3.20 -3.54 -19.37
N SER A 35 2.72 -2.33 -19.67
CA SER A 35 2.99 -1.65 -20.94
C SER A 35 4.40 -1.07 -21.03
N TRP A 36 5.10 -0.87 -19.91
CA TRP A 36 6.37 -0.13 -19.86
C TRP A 36 7.58 -1.04 -19.61
N ILE A 37 7.39 -2.17 -18.93
CA ILE A 37 8.48 -3.08 -18.56
C ILE A 37 8.13 -4.55 -18.82
N PRO A 38 9.11 -5.40 -19.17
CA PRO A 38 8.94 -6.85 -19.17
C PRO A 38 8.60 -7.34 -17.77
N TRP A 39 7.52 -8.10 -17.64
CA TRP A 39 7.00 -8.47 -16.34
C TRP A 39 7.81 -9.60 -15.68
N ASN A 40 8.35 -9.34 -14.50
CA ASN A 40 8.97 -10.35 -13.64
C ASN A 40 8.00 -10.75 -12.52
N GLY A 41 7.93 -12.04 -12.18
CA GLY A 41 7.04 -12.55 -11.12
C GLY A 41 7.23 -11.88 -9.76
N LEU A 42 8.43 -11.39 -9.45
CA LEU A 42 8.71 -10.69 -8.19
C LEU A 42 8.14 -9.27 -8.13
N TYR A 43 7.84 -8.63 -9.27
CA TYR A 43 7.37 -7.23 -9.32
C TYR A 43 6.02 -7.03 -8.64
N TRP A 44 5.18 -8.06 -8.61
CA TRP A 44 3.90 -8.01 -7.91
C TRP A 44 4.05 -7.80 -6.39
N LEU A 45 5.13 -8.31 -5.77
CA LEU A 45 5.39 -8.10 -4.33
C LEU A 45 5.68 -6.63 -4.01
N PHE A 46 6.38 -5.93 -4.90
CA PHE A 46 6.67 -4.51 -4.73
C PHE A 46 5.40 -3.65 -4.81
N LEU A 47 4.51 -3.96 -5.76
CA LEU A 47 3.19 -3.32 -5.86
C LEU A 47 2.31 -3.62 -4.65
N PHE A 48 2.28 -4.88 -4.22
CA PHE A 48 1.53 -5.29 -3.04
C PHE A 48 2.02 -4.55 -1.79
N ALA A 49 3.32 -4.52 -1.55
CA ALA A 49 3.91 -3.84 -0.39
C ALA A 49 3.65 -2.33 -0.41
N GLY A 50 3.80 -1.67 -1.57
CA GLY A 50 3.51 -0.25 -1.71
C GLY A 50 2.04 0.10 -1.44
N ASN A 51 1.12 -0.70 -1.98
CA ASN A 51 -0.32 -0.54 -1.75
C ASN A 51 -0.71 -0.76 -0.29
N VAL A 52 -0.09 -1.72 0.40
CA VAL A 52 -0.31 -1.94 1.83
C VAL A 52 0.13 -0.73 2.66
N LEU A 53 1.26 -0.10 2.32
CA LEU A 53 1.72 1.13 2.99
C LEU A 53 0.75 2.31 2.77
N TRP A 54 0.28 2.50 1.54
CA TRP A 54 -0.72 3.52 1.24
C TRP A 54 -2.06 3.25 1.93
N PHE A 55 -2.49 1.98 1.95
CA PHE A 55 -3.67 1.56 2.69
C PHE A 55 -3.53 1.85 4.18
N LEU A 56 -2.38 1.53 4.79
CA LEU A 56 -2.11 1.80 6.21
C LEU A 56 -2.28 3.28 6.54
N VAL A 57 -1.75 4.16 5.68
CA VAL A 57 -1.89 5.62 5.82
C VAL A 57 -3.36 6.04 5.73
N LEU A 58 -4.07 5.59 4.69
CA LEU A 58 -5.47 5.94 4.46
C LEU A 58 -6.38 5.42 5.59
N TYR A 59 -6.12 4.19 6.06
CA TYR A 59 -6.86 3.58 7.15
C TYR A 59 -6.60 4.33 8.46
N ARG A 60 -5.34 4.52 8.85
CA ARG A 60 -4.96 5.24 10.09
C ARG A 60 -5.44 6.69 10.13
N ASN A 61 -5.46 7.39 8.99
CA ASN A 61 -5.76 8.83 8.97
C ASN A 61 -7.23 9.16 8.73
N ARG A 62 -8.00 8.27 8.07
CA ARG A 62 -9.39 8.56 7.69
C ARG A 62 -10.36 7.47 8.13
N LEU A 63 -10.11 6.21 7.78
CA LEU A 63 -11.10 5.14 7.99
C LEU A 63 -11.23 4.71 9.45
N GLN A 64 -10.14 4.75 10.22
CA GLN A 64 -10.14 4.43 11.64
C GLN A 64 -11.06 5.35 12.46
N PHE A 65 -11.35 6.56 11.97
CA PHE A 65 -12.24 7.54 12.62
C PHE A 65 -13.73 7.30 12.35
N SER A 66 -14.09 6.54 11.32
CA SER A 66 -15.49 6.24 10.99
C SER A 66 -16.01 4.95 11.64
N GLY A 67 -15.20 4.30 12.48
CA GLY A 67 -15.54 3.02 13.10
C GLY A 67 -16.55 3.10 14.22
N TRP A 68 -17.13 1.94 14.55
CA TRP A 68 -18.09 1.79 15.65
C TRP A 68 -17.40 1.75 17.02
N TYR A 69 -16.09 1.46 17.06
CA TYR A 69 -15.29 1.45 18.28
C TYR A 69 -14.60 2.81 18.50
N ARG A 70 -15.29 3.72 19.21
CA ARG A 70 -14.73 5.03 19.62
C ARG A 70 -14.18 4.94 21.03
N SER A 71 -12.86 4.81 21.16
CA SER A 71 -12.14 5.14 22.40
C SER A 71 -11.35 6.43 22.18
N ALA A 72 -11.48 7.39 23.09
CA ALA A 72 -10.77 8.67 23.04
C ALA A 72 -9.23 8.50 22.97
N ALA A 73 -8.71 7.36 23.44
CA ALA A 73 -7.28 7.03 23.41
C ALA A 73 -6.78 6.50 22.05
N THR A 74 -7.66 6.03 21.16
CA THR A 74 -7.25 5.38 19.89
C THR A 74 -7.40 6.30 18.67
N GLN A 75 -7.93 7.52 18.87
CA GLN A 75 -8.24 8.50 17.82
C GLN A 75 -7.09 9.51 17.61
N HIS A 76 -5.84 9.08 17.77
CA HIS A 76 -4.70 9.93 17.42
C HIS A 76 -4.37 9.76 15.94
N LYS A 77 -4.59 10.82 15.16
CA LYS A 77 -4.14 10.87 13.76
C LYS A 77 -2.64 10.64 13.72
N LEU A 78 -2.18 9.92 12.70
CA LEU A 78 -0.75 9.75 12.48
C LEU A 78 -0.13 11.13 12.23
N SER A 79 1.09 11.34 12.74
CA SER A 79 1.78 12.61 12.52
C SER A 79 1.89 12.89 11.01
N ARG A 80 1.81 14.17 10.63
CA ARG A 80 1.89 14.59 9.23
C ARG A 80 3.21 14.14 8.57
N ASN A 81 4.28 14.08 9.36
CA ASN A 81 5.61 13.66 8.91
C ASN A 81 5.65 12.16 8.64
N THR A 82 5.16 11.33 9.56
CA THR A 82 5.11 9.87 9.36
C THR A 82 4.24 9.52 8.15
N THR A 83 3.11 10.22 7.97
CA THR A 83 2.25 10.05 6.79
C THR A 83 3.02 10.32 5.49
N ARG A 84 3.77 11.42 5.42
CA ARG A 84 4.57 11.76 4.23
C ARG A 84 5.66 10.72 3.95
N ILE A 85 6.37 10.28 4.99
CA ILE A 85 7.44 9.27 4.85
C ILE A 85 6.87 7.96 4.32
N VAL A 86 5.78 7.45 4.91
CA VAL A 86 5.17 6.17 4.49
C VAL A 86 4.60 6.27 3.07
N MET A 87 4.00 7.40 2.71
CA MET A 87 3.54 7.64 1.34
C MET A 87 4.70 7.65 0.34
N ALA A 88 5.81 8.31 0.67
CA ALA A 88 7.01 8.35 -0.15
C ALA A 88 7.64 6.96 -0.31
N MET A 89 7.73 6.18 0.78
CA MET A 89 8.20 4.79 0.72
C MET A 89 7.32 3.92 -0.17
N GLY A 90 5.99 4.08 -0.08
CA GLY A 90 5.05 3.39 -0.96
C GLY A 90 5.28 3.73 -2.44
N MET A 91 5.49 5.01 -2.77
CA MET A 91 5.83 5.44 -4.14
C MET A 91 7.12 4.79 -4.65
N VAL A 92 8.18 4.78 -3.82
CA VAL A 92 9.47 4.18 -4.17
C VAL A 92 9.32 2.68 -4.42
N LEU A 93 8.56 1.97 -3.58
CA LEU A 93 8.29 0.55 -3.78
C LEU A 93 7.54 0.28 -5.08
N ILE A 94 6.48 1.04 -5.38
CA ILE A 94 5.72 0.89 -6.63
C ILE A 94 6.58 1.21 -7.86
N GLY A 95 7.47 2.20 -7.76
CA GLY A 95 8.40 2.58 -8.84
C GLY A 95 9.63 1.68 -8.99
N SER A 96 9.92 0.82 -8.00
CA SER A 96 11.12 -0.02 -8.00
C SER A 96 11.26 -0.97 -9.20
N PRO A 97 10.19 -1.58 -9.76
CA PRO A 97 10.32 -2.44 -10.94
C PRO A 97 10.85 -1.68 -12.17
N ILE A 98 10.48 -0.41 -12.32
CA ILE A 98 10.99 0.46 -13.39
C ILE A 98 12.47 0.70 -13.18
N MET A 99 12.86 1.12 -11.97
CA MET A 99 14.26 1.41 -11.65
C MET A 99 15.17 0.18 -11.85
N ILE A 100 14.71 -1.00 -11.43
CA ILE A 100 15.47 -2.25 -11.59
C ILE A 100 15.63 -2.59 -13.07
N THR A 101 14.55 -2.53 -13.85
CA THR A 101 14.60 -2.84 -15.28
C THR A 101 15.56 -1.90 -16.02
N TRP A 102 15.44 -0.59 -15.77
CA TRP A 102 16.30 0.42 -16.40
C TRP A 102 17.77 0.25 -15.99
N PHE A 103 18.03 -0.06 -14.72
CA PHE A 103 19.39 -0.32 -14.24
C PHE A 103 20.01 -1.54 -14.94
N ILE A 104 19.25 -2.62 -15.10
CA ILE A 104 19.70 -3.82 -15.81
C ILE A 104 20.01 -3.49 -17.27
N GLU A 105 19.16 -2.73 -17.95
CA GLU A 105 19.38 -2.31 -19.34
C GLU A 105 20.68 -1.49 -19.49
N ILE A 106 20.90 -0.50 -18.62
CA ILE A 106 22.12 0.33 -18.63
C ILE A 106 23.37 -0.52 -18.43
N VAL A 107 23.34 -1.45 -17.47
CA VAL A 107 24.47 -2.35 -17.21
C VAL A 107 24.73 -3.23 -18.44
N LEU A 108 23.69 -3.82 -19.04
CA LEU A 108 23.86 -4.65 -20.24
C LEU A 108 24.45 -3.87 -21.43
N ILE A 109 24.06 -2.61 -21.63
CA ILE A 109 24.62 -1.75 -22.69
C ILE A 109 26.11 -1.45 -22.47
N HIS A 110 26.54 -1.30 -21.20
CA HIS A 110 27.93 -0.96 -20.90
C HIS A 110 28.90 -2.15 -21.04
N TRP A 111 28.41 -3.38 -20.93
CA TRP A 111 29.21 -4.61 -20.98
C TRP A 111 29.07 -5.42 -22.29
N SER A 112 28.35 -4.90 -23.31
CA SER A 112 28.26 -5.49 -24.66
C SER A 112 29.21 -4.82 -25.65
#